data_AF-A0A3S0JDV3-F1
#
_entry.id   AF-A0A3S0JDV3-F1
#
_cell.length_a   1.000
_cell.length_b   1.000
_cell.length_c   1.000
_cell.angle_alpha   90.00
_cell.angle_beta   90.00
_cell.angle_gamma   90.00
#
_symmetry.space_group_name_H-M   'P 1'
#
loop_
_entity.id
_entity.type
_entity.pdbx_description
1 polymer ?
#
loop_
_entity_poly.entity_id
_entity_poly.type
_entity_poly.pdbx_seq_one_letter_code
_entity_poly.pdbx_strand_id
1 'polypeptide(L)'
;MIDSNASDRLQQLIQLLDAKSVSHFAAAIGVSSTVLANMLGGRKSKPSFETLEKIKAAYPRVNLEWLVTGQGQPLLTPASYAAPETEMQVQEPAYRRLGKPAAPEEETAAALQECRKELAFWIEKANTYKQLAEDRQTIIELMKKAQKS
;
A
#
# COMPACT_ATOMS: atom_id res chain seq x y z
N MET A 1 0.61 -14.31 37.32
CA MET A 1 -0.46 -14.48 36.32
C MET A 1 0.18 -14.13 34.98
N ILE A 2 0.36 -15.10 34.08
CA ILE A 2 1.08 -14.90 32.80
C ILE A 2 0.03 -14.58 31.74
N ASP A 3 0.19 -13.43 31.08
CA ASP A 3 -0.69 -12.91 30.04
C ASP A 3 -0.74 -13.87 28.84
N SER A 4 -1.73 -14.75 28.83
CA SER A 4 -1.74 -15.93 27.96
C SER A 4 -2.16 -15.63 26.52
N ASN A 5 -2.65 -14.41 26.22
CA ASN A 5 -3.18 -14.07 24.90
C ASN A 5 -2.73 -12.68 24.39
N ALA A 6 -2.69 -12.53 23.07
CA ALA A 6 -2.28 -11.29 22.39
C ALA A 6 -3.19 -10.10 22.74
N SER A 7 -4.47 -10.33 23.01
CA SER A 7 -5.41 -9.30 23.47
C SER A 7 -5.01 -8.71 24.83
N ASP A 8 -4.58 -9.55 25.77
CA ASP A 8 -4.21 -9.10 27.11
C ASP A 8 -2.89 -8.29 27.05
N ARG A 9 -1.94 -8.73 26.21
CA ARG A 9 -0.71 -7.96 25.90
C ARG A 9 -0.99 -6.65 25.18
N LEU A 10 -1.98 -6.61 24.28
CA LEU A 10 -2.39 -5.36 23.63
C LEU A 10 -2.99 -4.38 24.66
N GLN A 11 -3.77 -4.87 25.62
CA GLN A 11 -4.28 -4.05 26.71
C GLN A 11 -3.15 -3.51 27.59
N GLN A 12 -2.18 -4.36 27.93
CA GLN A 12 -0.99 -3.96 28.68
C GLN A 12 -0.17 -2.91 27.91
N LEU A 13 -0.02 -3.07 26.59
CA LEU A 13 0.67 -2.11 25.75
C LEU A 13 0.00 -0.73 25.77
N ILE A 14 -1.32 -0.68 25.69
CA ILE A 14 -2.09 0.56 25.75
C ILE A 14 -1.86 1.28 27.08
N GLN A 15 -1.78 0.55 28.19
CA GLN A 15 -1.46 1.10 29.51
C GLN A 15 -0.03 1.61 29.59
N LEU A 16 0.94 0.88 29.03
CA LEU A 16 2.36 1.25 29.04
C LEU A 16 2.65 2.51 28.20
N LEU A 17 1.87 2.76 27.15
CA LEU A 17 2.03 3.92 26.25
C LEU A 17 1.30 5.18 26.76
N ASP A 18 0.79 5.16 28.00
CA ASP A 18 0.11 6.28 28.66
C ASP A 18 -1.12 6.82 27.89
N ALA A 19 -1.76 5.94 27.11
CA ALA A 19 -2.98 6.28 26.40
C ALA A 19 -4.14 6.38 27.40
N LYS A 20 -4.64 7.61 27.62
CA LYS A 20 -5.75 7.93 28.56
C LYS A 20 -7.00 7.05 28.40
N SER A 21 -7.22 6.45 27.23
CA SER A 21 -8.28 5.48 26.97
C SER A 21 -7.99 4.63 25.73
N VAL A 22 -8.67 3.48 25.61
CA VAL A 22 -8.66 2.61 24.41
C VAL A 22 -9.04 3.39 23.15
N SER A 23 -10.03 4.28 23.24
CA SER A 23 -10.46 5.14 22.14
C SER A 23 -9.38 6.11 21.68
N HIS A 24 -8.58 6.64 22.61
CA HIS A 24 -7.47 7.52 22.27
C HIS A 24 -6.37 6.77 21.51
N PHE A 25 -6.03 5.56 21.96
CA PHE A 25 -5.08 4.70 21.25
C PHE A 25 -5.58 4.35 19.85
N ALA A 26 -6.87 3.98 19.72
CA ALA A 26 -7.49 3.69 18.42
C ALA A 26 -7.35 4.87 17.44
N ALA A 27 -7.62 6.09 17.91
CA ALA A 27 -7.44 7.30 17.13
C ALA A 27 -5.98 7.54 16.74
N ALA A 28 -5.03 7.30 17.65
CA ALA A 28 -3.60 7.48 17.40
C ALA A 28 -3.04 6.54 16.32
N ILE A 29 -3.54 5.30 16.28
CA ILE A 29 -3.14 4.32 15.25
C ILE A 29 -4.00 4.38 13.97
N GLY A 30 -5.03 5.23 13.93
CA GLY A 30 -5.94 5.31 12.76
C GLY A 30 -6.82 4.08 12.56
N VAL A 31 -7.29 3.46 13.65
CA VAL A 31 -8.24 2.33 13.67
C VAL A 31 -9.51 2.75 14.40
N SER A 32 -10.67 2.21 14.01
CA SER A 32 -11.92 2.55 14.71
C SER A 32 -11.95 1.97 16.12
N SER A 33 -12.50 2.73 17.07
CA SER A 33 -12.63 2.28 18.47
C SER A 33 -13.43 0.98 18.58
N THR A 34 -14.38 0.73 17.68
CA THR A 34 -15.15 -0.53 17.61
C THR A 34 -14.26 -1.72 17.27
N VAL A 35 -13.36 -1.58 16.28
CA VAL A 35 -12.43 -2.65 15.89
C VAL A 35 -11.50 -2.99 17.05
N LEU A 36 -10.94 -1.97 17.70
CA LEU A 36 -10.04 -2.17 18.84
C LEU A 36 -10.77 -2.73 20.07
N ALA A 37 -12.00 -2.27 20.35
CA ALA A 37 -12.84 -2.81 21.42
C ALA A 37 -13.23 -4.27 21.17
N ASN A 38 -13.44 -4.69 19.93
CA ASN A 38 -13.68 -6.10 19.60
C ASN A 38 -12.45 -6.99 19.86
N MET A 39 -11.24 -6.45 19.68
CA MET A 39 -9.97 -7.14 19.96
C MET A 39 -9.68 -7.30 21.45
N LEU A 40 -10.06 -6.31 22.26
CA LEU A 40 -9.84 -6.28 23.71
C LEU A 40 -11.02 -6.85 24.52
N GLY A 41 -12.22 -6.83 23.95
CA GLY A 41 -13.47 -7.25 24.58
C GLY A 41 -13.78 -8.74 24.42
N GLY A 42 -15.06 -9.10 24.51
CA GLY A 42 -15.53 -10.48 24.70
C GLY A 42 -15.15 -11.50 23.62
N ARG A 43 -14.75 -11.07 22.42
CA ARG A 43 -14.30 -11.98 21.34
C ARG A 43 -12.79 -12.23 21.35
N LYS A 44 -11.99 -11.44 22.08
CA LYS A 44 -10.52 -11.52 22.19
C LYS A 44 -9.83 -11.90 20.86
N SER A 45 -10.24 -11.23 19.77
CA SER A 45 -9.72 -11.53 18.44
C SER A 45 -8.27 -11.07 18.32
N LYS A 46 -7.44 -11.89 17.68
CA LYS A 46 -6.05 -11.53 17.37
C LYS A 46 -6.02 -10.26 16.49
N PRO A 47 -5.09 -9.33 16.74
CA PRO A 47 -4.92 -8.16 15.88
C PRO A 47 -4.61 -8.59 14.45
N SER A 48 -5.24 -7.95 13.46
CA SER A 48 -4.93 -8.18 12.04
C SER A 48 -3.54 -7.64 11.71
N PHE A 49 -2.94 -8.14 10.63
CA PHE A 49 -1.64 -7.63 10.14
C PHE A 49 -1.68 -6.11 9.90
N GLU A 50 -2.75 -5.60 9.29
CA GLU A 50 -2.97 -4.16 9.08
C GLU A 50 -2.95 -3.37 10.41
N THR A 51 -3.53 -3.94 11.48
CA THR A 51 -3.51 -3.30 12.80
C THR A 51 -2.10 -3.28 13.37
N LEU A 52 -1.31 -4.35 13.19
CA LEU A 52 0.09 -4.40 13.64
C LEU A 52 0.96 -3.39 12.90
N GLU A 53 0.79 -3.24 11.58
CA GLU A 53 1.48 -2.21 10.80
C GLU A 53 1.17 -0.81 11.31
N LYS A 54 -0.12 -0.51 11.53
CA LYS A 54 -0.56 0.78 12.06
C LYS A 54 0.01 1.06 13.46
N ILE A 55 0.06 0.05 14.33
CA ILE A 55 0.69 0.16 15.64
C ILE A 55 2.19 0.46 15.49
N LYS A 56 2.90 -0.21 14.58
CA LYS A 56 4.33 0.02 14.36
C LYS A 56 4.61 1.39 13.77
N ALA A 57 3.75 1.87 12.88
CA ALA A 57 3.88 3.19 12.26
C ALA A 57 3.64 4.33 13.28
N ALA A 58 2.63 4.18 14.15
CA ALA A 58 2.31 5.18 15.17
C ALA A 58 3.24 5.11 16.40
N TYR A 59 3.63 3.90 16.79
CA TYR A 59 4.53 3.64 17.91
C TYR A 59 5.75 2.81 17.47
N PRO A 60 6.65 3.42 16.66
CA PRO A 60 8.05 3.10 16.55
C PRO A 60 8.63 2.11 17.58
N ARG A 61 8.71 2.52 18.85
CA ARG A 61 9.40 1.80 19.92
C ARG A 61 8.72 0.50 20.35
N VAL A 62 7.53 0.18 19.84
CA VAL A 62 6.82 -1.05 20.20
C VAL A 62 7.50 -2.26 19.58
N ASN A 63 7.64 -3.30 20.40
CA ASN A 63 8.07 -4.61 19.96
C ASN A 63 6.86 -5.45 19.50
N LEU A 64 6.69 -5.57 18.18
CA LEU A 64 5.62 -6.40 17.60
C LEU A 64 5.84 -7.90 17.87
N GLU A 65 7.10 -8.35 17.97
CA GLU A 65 7.41 -9.75 18.28
C GLU A 65 6.87 -10.12 19.66
N TRP A 66 7.09 -9.27 20.66
CA TRP A 66 6.52 -9.44 21.99
C TRP A 66 4.99 -9.45 21.97
N LEU A 67 4.37 -8.55 21.20
CA LEU A 67 2.91 -8.47 21.13
C LEU A 67 2.31 -9.79 20.60
N VAL A 68 2.91 -10.36 19.55
CA VAL A 68 2.43 -11.58 18.89
C VAL A 68 2.81 -12.83 19.67
N THR A 69 4.07 -12.98 20.06
CA THR A 69 4.64 -14.22 20.62
C THR A 69 4.62 -14.25 22.15
N GLY A 70 4.54 -13.09 22.79
CA GLY A 70 4.74 -12.94 24.24
C GLY A 70 6.19 -12.98 24.69
N GLN A 71 7.15 -13.08 23.76
CA GLN A 71 8.58 -13.18 24.07
C GLN A 71 9.27 -11.81 24.00
N GLY A 72 10.23 -11.57 24.90
CA GLY A 72 10.99 -10.33 24.95
C GLY A 72 10.30 -9.19 25.72
N GLN A 73 10.74 -7.96 25.49
CA GLN A 73 10.22 -6.77 26.17
C GLN A 73 9.18 -6.05 25.29
N PRO A 74 8.14 -5.41 25.89
CA PRO A 74 7.09 -4.71 25.16
C PRO A 74 7.57 -3.49 24.37
N LEU A 75 8.60 -2.83 24.90
CA LEU A 75 9.24 -1.67 24.27
C LEU A 75 10.69 -2.02 23.97
N LEU A 76 11.11 -1.66 22.76
CA LEU A 76 12.49 -1.76 22.33
C LEU A 76 13.30 -0.63 22.97
N THR A 77 14.53 -0.94 23.38
CA THR A 77 15.49 0.07 23.82
C THR A 77 15.88 0.97 22.64
N PRO A 78 16.32 2.21 22.88
CA PRO A 78 16.71 3.13 21.80
C PRO A 78 17.81 2.56 20.90
N ALA A 79 18.69 1.70 21.41
CA ALA A 79 19.69 0.99 20.60
C ALA A 79 19.08 -0.05 19.65
N SER A 80 17.92 -0.62 20.00
CA SER A 80 17.22 -1.66 19.23
C SER A 80 16.14 -1.10 18.31
N TYR A 81 15.63 0.11 18.58
CA TYR A 81 14.67 0.79 17.71
C TYR A 81 15.28 1.90 16.86
N ALA A 82 16.53 2.32 17.11
CA ALA A 82 17.25 3.18 16.16
C ALA A 82 17.03 2.57 14.78
N ALA A 83 16.24 3.28 13.98
CA ALA A 83 15.96 2.84 12.63
C ALA A 83 17.35 2.57 12.03
N PRO A 84 17.53 1.51 11.26
CA PRO A 84 18.61 1.55 10.31
C PRO A 84 18.36 2.80 9.44
N GLU A 85 18.96 3.92 9.84
CA GLU A 85 19.48 4.98 8.96
C GLU A 85 20.62 4.42 8.11
N THR A 86 20.68 3.10 7.93
CA THR A 86 21.01 2.52 6.65
C THR A 86 20.13 3.23 5.63
N GLU A 87 20.63 4.36 5.11
CA GLU A 87 20.65 4.60 3.69
C GLU A 87 20.58 3.23 3.06
N MET A 88 19.44 2.91 2.47
CA MET A 88 19.28 1.72 1.67
C MET A 88 20.32 1.87 0.56
N GLN A 89 21.56 1.48 0.84
CA GLN A 89 22.50 1.08 -0.15
C GLN A 89 21.85 -0.17 -0.70
N VAL A 90 21.08 0.05 -1.76
CA VAL A 90 20.67 -0.99 -2.69
C VAL A 90 21.99 -1.55 -3.22
N GLN A 91 22.63 -2.41 -2.43
CA GLN A 91 23.57 -3.36 -2.97
C GLN A 91 22.68 -4.28 -3.78
N GLU A 92 22.66 -4.06 -5.09
CA GLU A 92 22.01 -4.97 -6.02
C GLU A 92 22.39 -6.39 -5.56
N PRO A 93 21.41 -7.24 -5.20
CA PRO A 93 21.74 -8.62 -4.90
C PRO A 93 22.53 -9.12 -6.09
N ALA A 94 23.61 -9.87 -5.87
CA ALA A 94 24.37 -10.46 -6.96
C ALA A 94 23.49 -11.49 -7.67
N TYR A 95 22.55 -11.01 -8.48
CA TYR A 95 21.86 -11.81 -9.48
C TYR A 95 23.00 -12.39 -10.30
N ARG A 96 23.13 -13.71 -10.26
CA ARG A 96 23.91 -14.42 -11.29
C ARG A 96 23.35 -13.87 -12.59
N ARG A 97 24.15 -13.13 -13.37
CA ARG A 97 23.72 -12.69 -14.70
C ARG A 97 23.39 -13.99 -15.44
N LEU A 98 22.11 -14.37 -15.41
CA LEU A 98 21.54 -15.31 -16.36
C LEU A 98 21.97 -14.69 -17.68
N GLY A 99 22.86 -15.40 -18.38
CA GLY A 99 23.46 -14.91 -19.60
C GLY A 99 22.35 -14.29 -20.45
N LYS A 100 22.66 -13.14 -21.06
CA LYS A 100 21.74 -12.39 -21.93
C LYS A 100 20.84 -13.41 -22.63
N PRO A 101 19.50 -13.38 -22.43
CA PRO A 101 18.64 -14.38 -23.03
C PRO A 101 19.01 -14.45 -24.50
N ALA A 102 19.30 -15.66 -24.98
CA ALA A 102 19.60 -15.90 -26.38
C ALA A 102 18.54 -15.15 -27.18
N ALA A 103 19.00 -14.39 -28.19
CA ALA A 103 18.17 -13.47 -28.94
C ALA A 103 16.82 -14.12 -29.29
N PRO A 104 15.71 -13.38 -29.17
CA PRO A 104 14.39 -13.99 -29.27
C PRO A 104 14.26 -14.72 -30.61
N GLU A 105 13.87 -16.00 -30.55
CA GLU A 105 13.54 -16.80 -31.72
C GLU A 105 12.54 -16.01 -32.58
N GLU A 106 12.74 -16.06 -33.90
CA GLU A 106 12.12 -15.22 -34.95
C GLU A 106 10.60 -15.01 -34.79
N GLU A 107 9.92 -16.00 -34.21
CA GLU A 107 8.50 -16.03 -33.90
C GLU A 107 8.06 -14.97 -32.88
N THR A 108 8.87 -14.70 -31.85
CA THR A 108 8.57 -13.67 -30.84
C THR A 108 8.80 -12.26 -31.37
N ALA A 109 9.75 -12.09 -32.30
CA ALA A 109 9.98 -10.81 -32.98
C ALA A 109 8.82 -10.48 -33.94
N ALA A 110 8.30 -11.47 -34.66
CA ALA A 110 7.12 -11.33 -35.51
C ALA A 110 5.85 -10.98 -34.71
N ALA A 111 5.61 -11.67 -33.58
CA ALA A 111 4.46 -11.38 -32.71
C ALA A 111 4.50 -9.94 -32.14
N LEU A 112 5.69 -9.46 -31.76
CA LEU A 112 5.87 -8.06 -31.32
C LEU A 112 5.63 -7.07 -32.45
N GLN A 113 6.05 -7.40 -33.67
CA GLN A 113 5.81 -6.54 -34.83
C GLN A 113 4.31 -6.44 -35.12
N GLU A 114 3.56 -7.52 -35.02
CA GLU A 114 2.11 -7.52 -35.24
C GLU A 114 1.37 -6.71 -34.16
N CYS A 115 1.72 -6.93 -32.89
CA CYS A 115 1.15 -6.16 -31.78
C CYS A 115 1.43 -4.65 -31.91
N ARG A 116 2.60 -4.27 -32.44
CA ARG A 116 2.93 -2.86 -32.74
C ARG A 116 2.06 -2.27 -33.86
N LYS A 117 1.75 -3.04 -34.90
CA LYS A 117 0.86 -2.57 -35.99
C LYS A 117 -0.56 -2.37 -35.50
N GLU A 118 -1.10 -3.30 -34.72
CA GLU A 118 -2.44 -3.17 -34.14
C GLU A 118 -2.54 -1.92 -33.27
N LEU A 119 -1.53 -1.67 -32.43
CA LEU A 119 -1.49 -0.47 -31.60
C LEU A 119 -1.46 0.80 -32.45
N ALA A 120 -0.64 0.86 -33.50
CA ALA A 120 -0.58 2.00 -34.41
C ALA A 120 -1.93 2.27 -35.10
N PHE A 121 -2.60 1.22 -35.56
CA PHE A 121 -3.93 1.31 -36.15
C PHE A 121 -4.96 1.88 -35.17
N TRP A 122 -4.97 1.40 -33.92
CA TRP A 122 -5.90 1.91 -32.91
C TRP A 122 -5.63 3.36 -32.50
N ILE A 123 -4.35 3.76 -32.45
CA ILE A 123 -3.97 5.16 -32.22
C ILE A 123 -4.49 6.06 -33.34
N GLU A 124 -4.30 5.67 -34.61
CA GLU A 124 -4.79 6.43 -35.75
C GLU A 124 -6.33 6.55 -35.72
N LYS A 125 -7.02 5.44 -35.45
CA LYS A 125 -8.48 5.42 -35.33
C LYS A 125 -9.00 6.28 -34.18
N ALA A 126 -8.31 6.31 -33.04
CA ALA A 126 -8.66 7.20 -31.93
C ALA A 126 -8.49 8.68 -32.32
N ASN A 127 -7.42 9.01 -33.05
CA ASN A 127 -7.19 10.38 -33.52
C ASN A 127 -8.26 10.83 -34.52
N THR A 128 -8.68 9.96 -35.45
CA THR A 128 -9.76 10.29 -36.40
C THR A 128 -11.09 10.52 -35.69
N TYR A 129 -11.42 9.71 -34.68
CA TYR A 129 -12.63 9.94 -33.87
C TYR A 129 -12.56 11.24 -33.06
N LYS A 130 -11.39 11.59 -32.55
CA LYS A 130 -11.18 12.87 -31.88
C LYS A 130 -11.42 14.05 -32.83
N GLN A 131 -10.84 14.00 -34.03
CA GLN A 131 -11.04 15.04 -35.05
C GLN A 131 -12.52 15.19 -35.43
N LEU A 132 -13.22 14.08 -35.67
CA LEU A 132 -14.63 14.11 -36.03
C LEU A 132 -15.50 14.72 -34.92
N ALA A 133 -15.15 14.50 -33.65
CA ALA A 133 -15.86 15.12 -32.52
C ALA A 133 -15.63 16.64 -32.49
N GLU A 134 -14.40 17.10 -32.74
CA GLU A 134 -14.05 18.51 -32.84
C GLU A 134 -14.78 19.19 -34.00
N ASP A 135 -14.75 18.59 -35.20
CA ASP A 135 -15.45 19.11 -36.39
C ASP A 135 -16.96 19.24 -36.16
N ARG A 136 -17.58 18.23 -35.53
CA ARG A 136 -19.01 18.28 -35.15
C ARG A 136 -19.30 19.43 -34.20
N GLN A 137 -18.42 19.67 -33.23
CA GLN A 137 -18.57 20.77 -32.28
C GLN A 137 -18.47 22.13 -32.99
N THR A 138 -17.52 22.29 -33.92
CA THR A 138 -17.38 23.50 -34.74
C THR A 138 -18.64 23.78 -35.56
N ILE A 139 -19.22 22.76 -36.21
CA ILE A 139 -20.46 22.91 -36.98
C ILE A 139 -21.61 23.38 -36.07
N ILE A 140 -21.77 22.79 -34.88
CA ILE A 140 -22.79 23.19 -33.91
C ILE A 140 -22.60 24.67 -33.50
N GLU A 141 -21.37 25.11 -33.25
CA GLU A 141 -21.09 26.50 -32.91
C GLU A 141 -21.40 27.47 -34.05
N LEU A 142 -21.06 27.12 -35.29
CA LEU A 142 -21.40 27.91 -36.48
C LEU A 142 -22.92 28.01 -36.66
N MET A 143 -23.66 26.91 -36.48
CA MET A 143 -25.13 26.90 -36.53
C MET A 143 -25.74 27.80 -35.45
N LYS A 144 -25.24 27.74 -34.21
CA LYS A 144 -25.69 28.63 -33.11
C LYS A 144 -25.41 30.11 -33.39
N LYS A 145 -24.28 30.42 -34.05
CA LYS A 145 -23.91 31.79 -34.40
C LYS A 145 -24.82 32.35 -35.50
N ALA A 146 -25.16 31.54 -36.51
CA ALA A 146 -26.05 31.94 -37.60
C ALA A 146 -27.50 32.20 -37.14
N GLN A 147 -27.98 31.51 -36.10
CA GLN A 147 -29.31 31.75 -35.53
C GLN A 147 -29.41 33.01 -34.64
N LYS A 148 -28.27 33.62 -34.28
CA LYS A 148 -28.21 34.83 -33.43
C LYS A 148 -27.94 36.12 -34.23
N SER A 149 -27.77 36.01 -35.55
CA SER A 149 -27.64 37.14 -36.48
C SER A 149 -28.92 37.36 -37.26
#